data_AF-A0A8T4JEZ5-F1
#
_entry.id   AF-A0A8T4JEZ5-F1
#
_cell.length_a   1.000
_cell.length_b   1.000
_cell.length_c   1.000
_cell.angle_alpha   90.00
_cell.angle_beta   90.00
_cell.angle_gamma   90.00
#
_symmetry.space_group_name_H-M   'P 1'
#
loop_
_entity.id
_entity.type
_entity.pdbx_description
1 polymer ?
#
loop_
_entity_poly.entity_id
_entity_poly.type
_entity_poly.pdbx_seq_one_letter_code
_entity_poly.pdbx_strand_id
1 'polypeptide(L)'
;MAWKKHLREADVVLAIIGLLLFSFVPPYIICGLFFFITPFYLLTTGRAFLLKDFCLATILGFGMTFVFSSFYTYQPAFFGISLFPLFAWPLGLFTTKLFHEEWAPKKYSLLSFLIIYWGLLLFEEIVGYHFLGIQNIGTALYAGLPFCNCLHAPWFMQLTYLLMGPLYFFILTLVKKYSNSKRV
;
A
#
# COMPACT_ATOMS: atom_id res chain seq x y z
N MET A 1 9.02 -21.03 19.22
CA MET A 1 8.60 -21.02 17.80
C MET A 1 7.21 -20.41 17.61
N ALA A 2 6.23 -20.68 18.50
CA ALA A 2 4.87 -20.12 18.46
C ALA A 2 4.79 -18.58 18.47
N TRP A 3 5.60 -17.90 19.30
CA TRP A 3 5.64 -16.42 19.37
C TRP A 3 5.82 -15.72 18.02
N LYS A 4 6.67 -16.26 17.13
CA LYS A 4 6.92 -15.65 15.81
C LYS A 4 5.71 -15.75 14.88
N LYS A 5 4.87 -16.77 15.02
CA LYS A 5 3.65 -16.94 14.23
C LYS A 5 2.60 -15.89 14.64
N HIS A 6 2.38 -15.73 15.94
CA HIS A 6 1.45 -14.73 16.48
C HIS A 6 1.80 -13.30 16.08
N LEU A 7 3.09 -12.98 15.95
CA LEU A 7 3.52 -11.66 15.48
C LEU A 7 3.14 -11.38 14.02
N ARG A 8 3.17 -12.39 13.15
CA ARG A 8 2.76 -12.24 11.73
C ARG A 8 1.26 -12.13 11.58
N GLU A 9 0.51 -12.92 12.35
CA GLU A 9 -0.94 -12.77 12.45
C GLU A 9 -1.30 -11.37 12.94
N ALA A 10 -0.59 -10.86 13.96
CA ALA A 10 -0.77 -9.50 14.47
C ALA A 10 -0.50 -8.42 13.40
N ASP A 11 0.49 -8.60 12.53
CA ASP A 11 0.76 -7.67 11.42
C ASP A 11 -0.46 -7.51 10.50
N VAL A 12 -1.04 -8.65 10.13
CA VAL A 12 -2.19 -8.66 9.24
C VAL A 12 -3.42 -8.12 9.94
N VAL A 13 -3.63 -8.46 11.21
CA VAL A 13 -4.72 -7.92 12.02
C VAL A 13 -4.60 -6.40 12.15
N LEU A 14 -3.41 -5.88 12.43
CA LEU A 14 -3.18 -4.43 12.50
C LEU A 14 -3.49 -3.76 11.16
N ALA A 15 -3.06 -4.36 10.04
CA ALA A 15 -3.38 -3.84 8.72
C ALA A 15 -4.90 -3.82 8.45
N ILE A 16 -5.62 -4.89 8.81
CA ILE A 16 -7.08 -4.96 8.71
C ILE A 16 -7.74 -3.88 9.58
N ILE A 17 -7.29 -3.70 10.82
CA ILE A 17 -7.78 -2.65 11.71
C ILE A 17 -7.57 -1.28 11.06
N GLY A 18 -6.39 -1.02 10.49
CA GLY A 18 -6.10 0.21 9.77
C GLY A 18 -7.10 0.47 8.64
N LEU A 19 -7.39 -0.54 7.82
CA LEU A 19 -8.39 -0.46 6.74
C LEU A 19 -9.81 -0.20 7.28
N LEU A 20 -10.22 -0.89 8.35
CA LEU A 20 -11.55 -0.73 8.94
C LEU A 20 -11.74 0.65 9.58
N LEU A 21 -10.67 1.24 10.12
CA LEU A 21 -10.74 2.56 10.73
C LEU A 21 -11.07 3.66 9.72
N PHE A 22 -10.86 3.46 8.41
CA PHE A 22 -11.15 4.44 7.36
C PHE A 22 -12.61 4.90 7.38
N SER A 23 -13.52 4.07 7.89
CA SER A 23 -14.94 4.42 8.06
C SER A 23 -15.23 5.37 9.22
N PHE A 24 -14.31 5.52 10.17
CA PHE A 24 -14.54 6.25 11.43
C PHE A 24 -13.63 7.47 11.62
N VAL A 25 -12.46 7.47 10.99
CA VAL A 25 -11.46 8.53 11.14
C VAL A 25 -11.04 8.98 9.74
N PRO A 26 -10.78 10.29 9.52
CA PRO A 26 -10.32 10.76 8.22
C PRO A 26 -9.11 9.95 7.72
N PRO A 27 -9.15 9.42 6.49
CA PRO A 27 -8.17 8.43 6.00
C PRO A 27 -6.72 8.90 6.11
N TYR A 28 -6.47 10.19 5.85
CA TYR A 28 -5.12 10.76 5.98
C TYR A 28 -4.56 10.69 7.41
N ILE A 29 -5.40 10.79 8.44
CA ILE A 29 -4.99 10.67 9.85
C ILE A 29 -4.58 9.23 10.13
N ILE A 30 -5.40 8.27 9.71
CA ILE A 30 -5.13 6.84 9.94
C ILE A 30 -3.86 6.43 9.20
N CYS A 31 -3.76 6.77 7.90
CA CYS A 31 -2.58 6.47 7.12
C CYS A 31 -1.34 7.15 7.71
N GLY A 32 -1.44 8.40 8.16
CA GLY A 32 -0.33 9.09 8.84
C GLY A 32 0.08 8.38 10.13
N LEU A 33 -0.87 8.06 11.00
CA LEU A 33 -0.60 7.36 12.26
C LEU A 33 0.04 5.99 12.02
N PHE A 34 -0.53 5.17 11.14
CA PHE A 34 0.01 3.87 10.82
C PHE A 34 1.40 3.97 10.18
N PHE A 35 1.62 4.97 9.32
CA PHE A 35 2.92 5.21 8.72
C PHE A 35 4.00 5.49 9.77
N PHE A 36 3.71 6.33 10.77
CA PHE A 36 4.68 6.64 11.84
C PHE A 36 4.79 5.54 12.90
N ILE A 37 3.71 4.83 13.22
CA ILE A 37 3.72 3.72 14.18
C ILE A 37 4.46 2.50 13.62
N THR A 38 4.38 2.25 12.31
CA THR A 38 4.93 1.04 11.68
C THR A 38 6.44 0.86 11.97
N PRO A 39 7.33 1.85 11.74
CA PRO A 39 8.74 1.71 12.08
C PRO A 39 8.98 1.42 13.56
N PHE A 40 8.28 2.12 14.46
CA PHE A 40 8.39 1.91 15.90
C PHE A 40 7.97 0.51 16.32
N TYR A 41 6.84 0.04 15.79
CA TYR A 41 6.34 -1.32 16.00
C TYR A 41 7.32 -2.37 15.49
N LEU A 42 7.89 -2.21 14.30
CA LEU A 42 8.86 -3.14 13.74
C LEU A 42 10.15 -3.21 14.58
N LEU A 43 10.61 -2.08 15.11
CA LEU A 43 11.77 -2.02 16.00
C LEU A 43 11.51 -2.71 17.34
N THR A 44 10.41 -2.36 18.01
CA THR A 44 10.09 -2.87 19.36
C THR A 44 9.73 -4.35 19.37
N THR A 45 9.27 -4.90 18.24
CA THR A 45 8.96 -6.33 18.09
C THR A 45 10.12 -7.16 17.53
N GLY A 46 11.32 -6.60 17.39
CA GLY A 46 12.51 -7.32 16.91
C GLY A 46 12.48 -7.66 15.41
N ARG A 47 11.68 -6.92 14.63
CA ARG A 47 11.49 -7.10 13.18
C ARG A 47 12.09 -5.98 12.36
N ALA A 48 13.18 -5.39 12.85
CA ALA A 48 13.94 -4.37 12.14
C ALA A 48 14.35 -4.78 10.70
N PHE A 49 14.48 -6.08 10.41
CA PHE A 49 14.75 -6.58 9.06
C PHE A 49 13.66 -6.25 8.03
N LEU A 50 12.41 -5.98 8.47
CA LEU A 50 11.29 -5.54 7.63
C LEU A 50 11.34 -4.04 7.30
N LEU A 51 12.12 -3.25 8.04
CA LEU A 51 12.21 -1.80 7.80
C LEU A 51 12.69 -1.49 6.39
N LYS A 52 13.62 -2.28 5.85
CA LYS A 52 14.08 -2.10 4.47
C LYS A 52 12.93 -2.25 3.46
N ASP A 53 12.01 -3.20 3.69
CA ASP A 53 10.89 -3.47 2.79
C ASP A 53 9.86 -2.34 2.89
N PHE A 54 9.64 -1.81 4.11
CA PHE A 54 8.82 -0.62 4.36
C PHE A 54 9.41 0.66 3.76
N CYS A 55 10.73 0.86 3.86
CA CYS A 55 11.42 1.98 3.23
C CYS A 55 11.30 1.92 1.70
N LEU A 56 11.42 0.73 1.10
CA LEU A 56 11.21 0.56 -0.34
C LEU A 56 9.77 0.92 -0.75
N ALA A 57 8.77 0.45 0.01
CA ALA A 57 7.38 0.84 -0.21
C ALA A 57 7.18 2.37 -0.08
N THR A 58 7.85 2.98 0.90
CA THR A 58 7.83 4.43 1.13
C THR A 58 8.41 5.21 -0.05
N ILE A 59 9.59 4.83 -0.53
CA ILE A 59 10.25 5.49 -1.67
C ILE A 59 9.35 5.42 -2.91
N LEU A 60 8.79 4.25 -3.20
CA LEU A 60 7.90 4.06 -4.35
C LEU A 60 6.60 4.85 -4.20
N GLY A 61 5.95 4.78 -3.04
CA GLY A 61 4.69 5.46 -2.79
C GLY A 61 4.82 6.98 -2.78
N PHE A 62 5.90 7.49 -2.21
CA PHE A 62 6.23 8.92 -2.28
C PHE A 62 6.53 9.32 -3.72
N GLY A 63 7.39 8.58 -4.42
CA GLY A 63 7.70 8.84 -5.84
C GLY A 63 6.44 8.93 -6.70
N MET A 64 5.51 7.98 -6.54
CA MET A 64 4.20 8.02 -7.19
C MET A 64 3.41 9.29 -6.84
N THR A 65 3.33 9.64 -5.55
CA THR A 65 2.60 10.81 -5.08
C THR A 65 3.20 12.11 -5.60
N PHE A 66 4.53 12.23 -5.67
CA PHE A 66 5.21 13.41 -6.22
C PHE A 66 5.01 13.53 -7.73
N VAL A 67 5.20 12.45 -8.48
CA VAL A 67 5.06 12.44 -9.96
C VAL A 67 3.64 12.82 -10.39
N PHE A 68 2.62 12.35 -9.66
CA PHE A 68 1.21 12.63 -9.97
C PHE A 68 0.59 13.65 -9.01
N SER A 69 1.39 14.49 -8.36
CA SER A 69 0.93 15.47 -7.37
C SER A 69 -0.12 16.43 -7.93
N SER A 70 -0.01 16.83 -9.20
CA SER A 70 -1.00 17.68 -9.87
C SER A 70 -2.35 17.00 -10.10
N PHE A 71 -2.40 15.67 -10.11
CA PHE A 71 -3.64 14.89 -10.23
C PHE A 71 -4.23 14.55 -8.87
N TYR A 72 -3.39 14.39 -7.84
CA TYR A 72 -3.84 14.11 -6.48
C TYR A 72 -4.32 15.39 -5.78
N THR A 73 -5.63 15.55 -5.67
CA THR A 73 -6.28 16.73 -5.09
C THR A 73 -7.14 16.40 -3.87
N TYR A 74 -6.68 15.42 -3.07
CA TYR A 74 -7.31 15.09 -1.81
C TYR A 74 -7.01 16.14 -0.75
N GLN A 75 -7.97 16.38 0.14
CA GLN A 75 -7.76 17.20 1.32
C GLN A 75 -7.60 16.34 2.58
N PRO A 76 -6.71 16.73 3.51
CA PRO A 76 -5.81 17.87 3.46
C PRO A 76 -4.57 17.63 2.59
N ALA A 77 -4.02 18.72 2.07
CA ALA A 77 -2.73 18.75 1.40
C ALA A 77 -1.71 19.58 2.20
N PHE A 78 -0.44 19.17 2.14
CA PHE A 78 0.69 19.88 2.76
C PHE A 78 1.67 20.31 1.68
N PHE A 79 1.94 21.61 1.56
CA PHE A 79 2.71 22.19 0.45
C PHE A 79 2.26 21.72 -0.95
N GLY A 80 0.94 21.61 -1.15
CA GLY A 80 0.36 21.16 -2.42
C GLY A 80 0.38 19.64 -2.63
N ILE A 81 0.85 18.85 -1.65
CA ILE A 81 0.88 17.39 -1.73
C ILE A 81 -0.24 16.81 -0.88
N SER A 82 -1.14 16.08 -1.53
CA SER A 82 -2.21 15.35 -0.86
C SER A 82 -1.66 14.34 0.16
N LEU A 83 -2.03 14.49 1.43
CA LEU A 83 -1.52 13.63 2.50
C LEU A 83 -2.05 12.19 2.41
N PHE A 84 -3.27 12.02 1.91
CA PHE A 84 -3.88 10.69 1.78
C PHE A 84 -3.04 9.73 0.90
N PRO A 85 -2.83 9.98 -0.41
CA PRO A 85 -2.00 9.10 -1.25
C PRO A 85 -0.55 9.02 -0.76
N LEU A 86 -0.01 10.09 -0.17
CA LEU A 86 1.35 10.09 0.37
C LEU A 86 1.56 8.96 1.39
N PHE A 87 0.59 8.72 2.27
CA PHE A 87 0.67 7.69 3.29
C PHE A 87 -0.01 6.36 2.89
N ALA A 88 -1.08 6.41 2.10
CA ALA A 88 -1.81 5.22 1.65
C ALA A 88 -0.94 4.33 0.76
N TRP A 89 -0.18 4.92 -0.17
CA TRP A 89 0.67 4.15 -1.09
C TRP A 89 1.72 3.28 -0.37
N PRO A 90 2.58 3.83 0.51
CA PRO A 90 3.54 3.02 1.26
C PRO A 90 2.87 1.92 2.11
N LEU A 91 1.75 2.25 2.77
CA LEU A 91 1.04 1.30 3.62
C LEU A 91 0.40 0.18 2.82
N GLY A 92 -0.26 0.48 1.70
CA GLY A 92 -0.89 -0.52 0.83
C GLY A 92 0.13 -1.49 0.25
N LEU A 93 1.26 -0.98 -0.25
CA LEU A 93 2.34 -1.81 -0.79
C LEU A 93 2.95 -2.70 0.30
N PHE A 94 3.29 -2.13 1.46
CA PHE A 94 3.88 -2.89 2.56
C PHE A 94 2.91 -3.94 3.12
N THR A 95 1.64 -3.56 3.28
CA THR A 95 0.56 -4.46 3.73
C THR A 95 0.39 -5.65 2.78
N THR A 96 0.34 -5.39 1.47
CA THR A 96 0.27 -6.43 0.44
C THR A 96 1.40 -7.46 0.62
N LYS A 97 2.61 -7.00 0.91
CA LYS A 97 3.76 -7.87 1.18
C LYS A 97 3.57 -8.72 2.43
N LEU A 98 3.04 -8.15 3.52
CA LEU A 98 2.77 -8.91 4.75
C LEU A 98 1.72 -10.00 4.51
N PHE A 99 0.61 -9.68 3.84
CA PHE A 99 -0.41 -10.65 3.45
C PHE A 99 0.17 -11.75 2.55
N HIS A 100 0.98 -11.39 1.55
CA HIS A 100 1.62 -12.36 0.68
C HIS A 100 2.61 -13.26 1.42
N GLU A 101 3.38 -12.72 2.38
CA GLU A 101 4.29 -13.53 3.17
C GLU A 101 3.58 -14.53 4.07
N GLU A 102 2.44 -14.17 4.64
CA GLU A 102 1.72 -15.00 5.59
C GLU A 102 0.77 -16.00 4.93
N TRP A 103 -0.03 -15.58 3.94
CA TRP A 103 -1.15 -16.38 3.45
C TRP A 103 -1.00 -16.89 2.01
N ALA A 104 -0.08 -16.32 1.22
CA ALA A 104 0.02 -16.68 -0.18
C ALA A 104 0.90 -17.91 -0.44
N PRO A 105 0.50 -18.80 -1.39
CA PRO A 105 1.31 -19.92 -1.81
C PRO A 105 2.60 -19.45 -2.50
N LYS A 106 3.75 -20.00 -2.07
CA LYS A 106 5.07 -19.59 -2.57
C LYS A 106 5.36 -20.07 -4.00
N LYS A 107 4.70 -21.15 -4.44
CA LYS A 107 4.86 -21.73 -5.79
C LYS A 107 4.49 -20.74 -6.90
N TYR A 108 3.53 -19.86 -6.65
CA TYR A 108 3.03 -18.87 -7.61
C TYR A 108 3.23 -17.45 -7.09
N SER A 109 4.42 -17.17 -6.54
CA SER A 109 4.65 -15.98 -5.71
C SER A 109 4.29 -14.65 -6.39
N LEU A 110 4.61 -14.47 -7.69
CA LEU A 110 4.21 -13.25 -8.39
C LEU A 110 2.69 -13.19 -8.54
N LEU A 111 2.06 -14.23 -9.11
CA LEU A 111 0.62 -14.26 -9.36
C LEU A 111 -0.19 -14.06 -8.08
N SER A 112 0.20 -14.74 -6.99
CA SER A 112 -0.50 -14.60 -5.71
C SER A 112 -0.29 -13.21 -5.09
N PHE A 113 0.90 -12.61 -5.25
CA PHE A 113 1.11 -11.21 -4.85
C PHE A 113 0.22 -10.25 -5.64
N LEU A 114 0.11 -10.44 -6.96
CA LEU A 114 -0.73 -9.58 -7.82
C LEU A 114 -2.21 -9.69 -7.47
N ILE A 115 -2.71 -10.90 -7.20
CA ILE A 115 -4.10 -11.11 -6.77
C ILE A 115 -4.36 -10.38 -5.45
N ILE A 116 -3.46 -10.48 -4.46
CA ILE A 116 -3.59 -9.77 -3.19
C ILE A 116 -3.55 -8.25 -3.42
N TYR A 117 -2.57 -7.79 -4.19
CA TYR A 117 -2.37 -6.36 -4.46
C TYR A 117 -3.60 -5.74 -5.15
N TRP A 118 -4.02 -6.28 -6.30
CA TRP A 118 -5.15 -5.77 -7.04
C TRP A 118 -6.46 -5.96 -6.26
N GLY A 119 -6.59 -7.06 -5.52
CA GLY A 119 -7.74 -7.30 -4.64
C GLY A 119 -7.86 -6.21 -3.56
N LEU A 120 -6.78 -5.92 -2.84
CA LEU A 120 -6.76 -4.86 -1.82
C LEU A 120 -6.96 -3.47 -2.44
N LEU A 121 -6.30 -3.18 -3.56
CA LEU A 121 -6.43 -1.91 -4.26
C LEU A 121 -7.87 -1.65 -4.71
N LEU A 122 -8.48 -2.62 -5.40
CA LEU A 122 -9.85 -2.48 -5.88
C LEU A 122 -10.85 -2.45 -4.71
N PHE A 123 -10.61 -3.23 -3.66
CA PHE A 123 -11.43 -3.17 -2.45
C PHE A 123 -11.39 -1.78 -1.82
N GLU A 124 -10.21 -1.20 -1.64
CA GLU A 124 -10.06 0.16 -1.10
C GLU A 124 -10.73 1.19 -2.01
N GLU A 125 -10.50 1.15 -3.33
CA GLU A 125 -11.11 2.08 -4.27
C GLU A 125 -12.64 1.97 -4.28
N ILE A 126 -13.20 0.77 -4.23
CA ILE A 126 -14.66 0.57 -4.18
C ILE A 126 -15.23 1.10 -2.86
N VAL A 127 -14.64 0.69 -1.72
CA VAL A 127 -15.10 1.11 -0.40
C VAL A 127 -14.96 2.61 -0.23
N GLY A 128 -13.78 3.14 -0.54
CA GLY A 128 -13.45 4.55 -0.48
C GLY A 128 -14.40 5.39 -1.33
N TYR A 129 -14.53 5.05 -2.62
CA TYR A 129 -15.29 5.86 -3.57
C TYR A 129 -16.80 5.79 -3.35
N HIS A 130 -17.36 4.58 -3.19
CA HIS A 130 -18.82 4.38 -3.18
C HIS A 130 -19.44 4.42 -1.79
N PHE A 131 -18.68 4.10 -0.73
CA PHE A 131 -19.23 3.99 0.63
C PHE A 131 -18.71 5.08 1.55
N LEU A 132 -17.47 5.53 1.39
CA LEU A 132 -16.83 6.51 2.29
C LEU A 132 -16.72 7.92 1.69
N GLY A 133 -17.06 8.10 0.41
CA GLY A 133 -16.96 9.39 -0.28
C GLY A 133 -15.51 9.89 -0.43
N ILE A 134 -14.52 9.00 -0.34
CA ILE A 134 -13.11 9.29 -0.58
C ILE A 134 -12.90 9.35 -2.08
N GLN A 135 -12.90 10.55 -2.64
CA GLN A 135 -12.82 10.78 -4.07
C GLN A 135 -11.70 11.78 -4.40
N ASN A 136 -10.94 11.48 -5.45
CA ASN A 136 -10.00 12.44 -6.01
C ASN A 136 -10.75 13.45 -6.89
N ILE A 137 -11.08 14.60 -6.33
CA ILE A 137 -11.94 15.61 -6.98
C ILE A 137 -11.37 16.05 -8.34
N GLY A 138 -10.06 16.26 -8.42
CA GLY A 138 -9.31 16.70 -9.59
C GLY A 138 -9.26 15.70 -10.72
N THR A 139 -9.62 14.43 -10.48
CA THR A 139 -9.72 13.41 -11.52
C THR A 139 -11.11 12.79 -11.62
N ALA A 140 -12.10 13.27 -10.88
CA ALA A 140 -13.46 12.72 -10.84
C ALA A 140 -14.18 12.72 -12.20
N LEU A 141 -13.78 13.62 -13.13
CA LEU A 141 -14.35 13.72 -14.47
C LEU A 141 -13.81 12.68 -15.46
N TYR A 142 -12.70 12.00 -15.16
CA TYR A 142 -12.19 10.93 -16.01
C TYR A 142 -13.10 9.71 -15.91
N ALA A 143 -13.16 8.89 -16.95
CA ALA A 143 -13.86 7.61 -16.88
C ALA A 143 -13.17 6.69 -15.86
N GLY A 144 -13.95 6.11 -14.96
CA GLY A 144 -13.48 5.08 -14.03
C GLY A 144 -13.24 3.74 -14.74
N LEU A 145 -12.73 2.76 -13.99
CA LEU A 145 -12.59 1.40 -14.49
C LEU A 145 -13.97 0.78 -14.79
N PRO A 146 -14.11 0.01 -15.89
CA PRO A 146 -15.41 -0.40 -16.44
C PRO A 146 -16.25 -1.30 -15.52
N PHE A 147 -15.64 -2.02 -14.58
CA PHE A 147 -16.32 -3.02 -13.74
C PHE A 147 -16.64 -2.53 -12.31
N CYS A 148 -15.98 -1.46 -11.83
CA CYS A 148 -16.21 -0.94 -10.48
C CYS A 148 -16.65 0.54 -10.48
N ASN A 149 -16.53 1.25 -11.61
CA ASN A 149 -16.68 2.70 -11.67
C ASN A 149 -15.91 3.41 -10.53
N CYS A 150 -14.64 3.05 -10.41
CA CYS A 150 -13.70 3.54 -9.41
C CYS A 150 -12.37 3.89 -10.09
N LEU A 151 -11.40 4.49 -9.37
CA LEU A 151 -10.10 4.88 -9.94
C LEU A 151 -10.25 5.83 -11.15
N HIS A 152 -11.06 6.87 -10.98
CA HIS A 152 -11.26 7.93 -11.98
C HIS A 152 -9.96 8.71 -12.16
N ALA A 153 -9.20 8.44 -13.23
CA ALA A 153 -7.93 9.07 -13.54
C ALA A 153 -7.60 8.92 -15.04
N PRO A 154 -6.65 9.70 -15.61
CA PRO A 154 -6.13 9.44 -16.94
C PRO A 154 -5.61 8.00 -17.08
N TRP A 155 -5.73 7.41 -18.27
CA TRP A 155 -5.39 5.99 -18.50
C TRP A 155 -3.97 5.60 -18.06
N PHE A 156 -2.99 6.51 -18.22
CA PHE A 156 -1.60 6.25 -17.81
C PHE A 156 -1.45 6.18 -16.28
N MET A 157 -2.27 6.95 -15.54
CA MET A 157 -2.28 6.93 -14.08
C MET A 157 -2.98 5.66 -13.60
N GLN A 158 -4.11 5.28 -14.21
CA GLN A 158 -4.77 3.99 -13.93
C GLN A 158 -3.83 2.80 -14.16
N LEU A 159 -3.09 2.80 -15.27
CA LEU A 159 -2.07 1.80 -15.55
C LEU A 159 -0.98 1.79 -14.47
N THR A 160 -0.50 2.97 -14.05
CA THR A 160 0.52 3.07 -13.01
C THR A 160 0.03 2.49 -11.68
N TYR A 161 -1.22 2.74 -11.31
CA TYR A 161 -1.85 2.12 -10.13
C TYR A 161 -1.77 0.59 -10.20
N LEU A 162 -2.08 -0.01 -11.34
CA LEU A 162 -2.03 -1.47 -11.50
C LEU A 162 -0.59 -2.01 -11.53
N LEU A 163 0.37 -1.22 -12.03
CA LEU A 163 1.78 -1.62 -12.16
C LEU A 163 2.60 -1.45 -10.88
N MET A 164 2.12 -0.66 -9.89
CA MET A 164 2.90 -0.41 -8.68
C MET A 164 3.18 -1.67 -7.85
N GLY A 165 2.19 -2.55 -7.68
CA GLY A 165 2.38 -3.85 -7.03
C GLY A 165 3.45 -4.72 -7.70
N PRO A 166 3.34 -5.01 -9.02
CA PRO A 166 4.37 -5.73 -9.77
C PRO A 166 5.76 -5.13 -9.63
N LEU A 167 5.88 -3.80 -9.76
CA LEU A 167 7.16 -3.09 -9.63
C LEU A 167 7.77 -3.28 -8.24
N TYR A 168 6.97 -3.11 -7.19
CA TYR A 168 7.42 -3.31 -5.81
C TYR A 168 7.87 -4.76 -5.57
N PHE A 169 7.09 -5.74 -6.01
CA PHE A 169 7.45 -7.17 -5.90
C PHE A 169 8.77 -7.49 -6.61
N PHE A 170 8.96 -6.94 -7.81
CA PHE A 170 10.18 -7.14 -8.58
C PHE A 170 11.41 -6.58 -7.83
N ILE A 171 11.31 -5.35 -7.31
CA ILE A 171 12.40 -4.73 -6.53
C ILE A 171 12.71 -5.54 -5.27
N LEU A 172 11.69 -5.98 -4.51
CA LEU A 172 11.89 -6.85 -3.35
C LEU A 172 12.64 -8.13 -3.71
N THR A 173 12.30 -8.75 -4.84
CA THR A 173 12.94 -9.97 -5.33
C THR A 173 14.42 -9.73 -5.67
N LEU A 174 14.74 -8.63 -6.34
CA LEU A 174 16.12 -8.24 -6.65
C LEU A 174 16.94 -8.00 -5.38
N VAL A 175 16.39 -7.23 -4.43
CA VAL A 175 17.04 -6.94 -3.15
C VAL A 175 17.30 -8.23 -2.36
N LYS A 176 16.34 -9.16 -2.33
CA LYS A 176 16.51 -10.46 -1.68
C LYS A 176 17.60 -11.29 -2.35
N LYS A 177 17.61 -11.37 -3.69
CA LYS A 177 18.63 -12.10 -4.45
C LYS A 177 20.04 -11.55 -4.17
N TYR A 178 20.19 -10.23 -4.22
CA TYR A 178 21.45 -9.55 -3.93
C TYR A 178 21.92 -9.75 -2.48
N SER A 179 21.00 -9.69 -1.52
CA SER A 179 21.33 -9.95 -0.11
C SER A 179 21.80 -11.38 0.14
N ASN A 180 21.29 -12.35 -0.63
CA ASN A 180 21.69 -13.75 -0.50
C ASN A 180 23.05 -14.02 -1.15
N SER A 181 23.37 -13.37 -2.28
CA SER A 181 24.66 -13.54 -2.95
C SER A 181 25.85 -13.01 -2.14
N LYS A 182 25.63 -12.10 -1.20
CA LYS A 182 26.68 -11.59 -0.29
C LYS A 182 26.93 -12.47 0.95
N ARG A 183 26.11 -13.49 1.19
CA ARG A 183 26.23 -14.39 2.35
C ARG A 183 26.93 -15.71 2.02
N VAL A 184 27.20 -15.96 0.74
CA VAL A 184 27.99 -17.09 0.23
C VAL A 184 29.41 -16.59 0.00
#